data_AF-A0A6N2UY72-F1
#
_entry.id   AF-A0A6N2UY72-F1
#
_cell.length_a   1.000
_cell.length_b   1.000
_cell.length_c   1.000
_cell.angle_alpha   90.00
_cell.angle_beta   90.00
_cell.angle_gamma   90.00
#
_symmetry.space_group_name_H-M   'P 1'
#
loop_
_entity.id
_entity.type
_entity.pdbx_description
1 polymer ?
#
loop_
_entity_poly.entity_id
_entity_poly.type
_entity_poly.pdbx_seq_one_letter_code
_entity_poly.pdbx_strand_id
1 'polypeptide(L)'
;MNSIRLCKIEFLRNLNNIENYIIYLEEQNRLFEKMDMNNAFLKDMNMYEIKKRYVEIVNTPVTYNAIIISLYGCYESYVDKLADLLLDHWASTIKSYEDLSAKLKNKHIKKSGEFLTHPRRFRNYELNEKNVIENLYFCLNNEKNFTLNKELLLTHSGNLGIDQLLEFFSDLGLDNCKSKILSNTKYIEFICNKYEMSQDSARNFIDSKNKQADNKLFDELSLLIEQRNKVAHGWCVDNRLSYNSFKDKIIPFMKMLGCVLSDIFDEEFVNVLRQANLLYKFDKPIKVINKRILCINSKTANLKTNGYIYVYNGKKYISLNIIELQQNRTKVEEIRGGNQDIGIEVDVDIKDNWEFFYT
;
A
#
# COMPACT_ATOMS: atom_id res chain seq x y z
N MET A 1 1.68 7.73 9.15
CA MET A 1 0.35 7.07 9.36
C MET A 1 -0.79 7.77 8.63
N ASN A 2 -1.06 9.07 8.82
CA ASN A 2 -2.08 9.75 8.01
C ASN A 2 -1.74 9.69 6.50
N SER A 3 -0.46 9.87 6.14
CA SER A 3 0.01 9.74 4.75
C SER A 3 -0.20 8.33 4.17
N ILE A 4 0.08 7.26 4.92
CA ILE A 4 -0.16 5.87 4.47
C ILE A 4 -1.65 5.66 4.18
N ARG A 5 -2.51 6.11 5.10
CA ARG A 5 -3.96 6.04 4.92
C ARG A 5 -4.40 6.81 3.66
N LEU A 6 -3.88 8.00 3.42
CA LEU A 6 -4.19 8.79 2.23
C LEU A 6 -3.72 8.09 0.94
N CYS A 7 -2.51 7.54 0.92
CA CYS A 7 -2.00 6.75 -0.21
C CYS A 7 -2.89 5.53 -0.50
N LYS A 8 -3.34 4.81 0.54
CA LYS A 8 -4.26 3.69 0.40
C LYS A 8 -5.60 4.14 -0.20
N ILE A 9 -6.18 5.24 0.30
CA ILE A 9 -7.45 5.78 -0.22
C ILE A 9 -7.29 6.15 -1.70
N GLU A 10 -6.19 6.82 -2.05
CA GLU A 10 -5.89 7.19 -3.44
C GLU A 10 -5.79 5.94 -4.33
N PHE A 11 -5.05 4.92 -3.90
CA PHE A 11 -4.89 3.66 -4.62
C PHE A 11 -6.22 2.96 -4.86
N LEU A 12 -7.04 2.80 -3.81
CA LEU A 12 -8.36 2.16 -3.92
C LEU A 12 -9.30 2.94 -4.84
N ARG A 13 -9.26 4.27 -4.78
CA ARG A 13 -10.02 5.14 -5.69
C ARG A 13 -9.57 4.97 -7.13
N ASN A 14 -8.27 4.91 -7.38
CA ASN A 14 -7.72 4.72 -8.74
C ASN A 14 -8.11 3.35 -9.31
N LEU A 15 -8.06 2.28 -8.51
CA LEU A 15 -8.58 0.97 -8.91
C LEU A 15 -10.08 1.01 -9.21
N ASN A 16 -10.87 1.71 -8.40
CA ASN A 16 -12.31 1.87 -8.64
C ASN A 16 -12.60 2.65 -9.93
N ASN A 17 -11.79 3.66 -10.26
CA ASN A 17 -11.92 4.39 -11.53
C ASN A 17 -11.64 3.47 -12.74
N ILE A 18 -10.62 2.61 -12.63
CA ILE A 18 -10.32 1.62 -13.68
C ILE A 18 -11.44 0.59 -13.81
N GLU A 19 -11.98 0.11 -12.68
CA GLU A 19 -13.12 -0.82 -12.64
C GLU A 19 -14.35 -0.20 -13.30
N ASN A 20 -14.69 1.04 -12.96
CA ASN A 20 -15.78 1.79 -13.59
C ASN A 20 -15.58 1.98 -15.09
N TYR A 21 -14.33 2.21 -15.53
CA TYR A 21 -14.02 2.29 -16.95
C TYR A 21 -14.26 0.95 -17.67
N ILE A 22 -13.92 -0.18 -17.04
CA ILE A 22 -14.21 -1.52 -17.59
C ILE A 22 -15.72 -1.76 -17.68
N ILE A 23 -16.47 -1.42 -16.63
CA ILE A 23 -17.94 -1.54 -16.61
C ILE A 23 -18.56 -0.68 -17.71
N TYR A 24 -18.08 0.56 -17.85
CA TYR A 24 -18.52 1.47 -18.90
C TYR A 24 -18.33 0.87 -20.31
N LEU A 25 -17.18 0.24 -20.58
CA LEU A 25 -16.91 -0.42 -21.86
C LEU A 25 -17.87 -1.60 -22.12
N GLU A 26 -18.21 -2.37 -21.09
CA GLU A 26 -19.20 -3.45 -21.21
C GLU A 26 -20.60 -2.92 -21.48
N GLU A 27 -21.01 -1.86 -20.79
CA GLU A 27 -22.31 -1.22 -20.98
C GLU A 27 -22.44 -0.62 -22.39
N GLN A 28 -21.36 0.01 -22.89
CA GLN A 28 -21.30 0.48 -24.27
C GLN A 28 -21.46 -0.67 -25.26
N ASN A 29 -20.74 -1.79 -25.08
CA ASN A 29 -20.84 -2.96 -25.94
C ASN A 29 -22.29 -3.45 -26.00
N ARG A 30 -22.92 -3.61 -24.84
CA ARG A 30 -24.31 -4.07 -24.72
C ARG A 30 -25.30 -3.09 -25.35
N LEU A 31 -25.06 -1.79 -25.25
CA LEU A 31 -25.88 -0.76 -25.88
C LEU A 31 -25.81 -0.86 -27.41
N PHE A 32 -24.60 -0.93 -27.97
CA PHE A 32 -24.41 -1.03 -29.42
C PHE A 32 -24.92 -2.34 -30.01
N GLU A 33 -24.87 -3.45 -29.26
CA GLU A 33 -25.50 -4.73 -29.65
C GLU A 33 -27.02 -4.62 -29.75
N LYS A 34 -27.66 -3.91 -28.82
CA LYS A 34 -29.12 -3.75 -28.76
C LYS A 34 -29.68 -2.67 -29.70
N MET A 35 -28.83 -1.80 -30.25
CA MET A 35 -29.26 -0.77 -31.19
C MET A 35 -29.77 -1.40 -32.49
N ASP A 36 -31.07 -1.25 -32.74
CA ASP A 36 -31.71 -1.61 -34.01
C ASP A 36 -31.38 -0.55 -35.08
N MET A 37 -30.55 -0.95 -36.03
CA MET A 37 -30.10 -0.12 -37.15
C MET A 37 -31.21 0.22 -38.15
N ASN A 38 -32.38 -0.42 -38.03
CA ASN A 38 -33.56 -0.13 -38.86
C ASN A 38 -34.44 1.00 -38.31
N ASN A 39 -34.14 1.52 -37.11
CA ASN A 39 -34.87 2.64 -36.54
C ASN A 39 -34.59 3.94 -37.33
N ALA A 40 -35.64 4.55 -37.89
CA ALA A 40 -35.56 5.75 -38.73
C ALA A 40 -34.91 6.95 -38.01
N PHE A 41 -35.11 7.10 -36.70
CA PHE A 41 -34.51 8.17 -35.89
C PHE A 41 -32.98 8.02 -35.76
N LEU A 42 -32.46 6.79 -35.84
CA LEU A 42 -31.03 6.50 -35.75
C LEU A 42 -30.33 6.58 -37.11
N LYS A 43 -31.05 6.69 -38.23
CA LYS A 43 -30.46 6.92 -39.56
C LYS A 43 -30.07 8.38 -39.80
N ASP A 44 -30.76 9.32 -39.15
CA ASP A 44 -30.50 10.77 -39.28
C ASP A 44 -29.32 11.26 -38.44
N MET A 45 -29.06 10.64 -37.28
CA MET A 45 -27.75 10.73 -36.64
C MET A 45 -26.81 9.77 -37.36
N ASN A 46 -25.53 10.13 -37.53
CA ASN A 46 -24.53 9.28 -38.18
C ASN A 46 -24.16 8.01 -37.35
N MET A 47 -25.15 7.33 -36.75
CA MET A 47 -25.01 6.25 -35.79
C MET A 47 -24.47 4.97 -36.39
N TYR A 48 -24.68 4.75 -37.69
CA TYR A 48 -24.02 3.66 -38.41
C TYR A 48 -22.50 3.81 -38.38
N GLU A 49 -21.99 4.98 -38.74
CA GLU A 49 -20.54 5.26 -38.68
C GLU A 49 -20.02 5.23 -37.24
N ILE A 50 -20.78 5.71 -36.26
CA ILE A 50 -20.40 5.65 -34.84
C ILE A 50 -20.28 4.20 -34.38
N LYS A 51 -21.29 3.36 -34.64
CA LYS A 51 -21.26 1.93 -34.29
C LYS A 51 -20.12 1.20 -34.99
N LYS A 52 -19.91 1.49 -36.28
CA LYS A 52 -18.80 0.91 -37.05
C LYS A 52 -17.45 1.26 -36.42
N ARG A 53 -17.17 2.55 -36.17
CA ARG A 53 -15.94 3.01 -35.51
C ARG A 53 -15.78 2.42 -34.12
N TYR A 54 -16.87 2.31 -33.36
CA TYR A 54 -16.86 1.70 -32.04
C TYR A 54 -16.41 0.23 -32.10
N VAL A 55 -17.02 -0.56 -32.99
CA VAL A 55 -16.64 -1.97 -33.19
C VAL A 55 -15.20 -2.09 -33.66
N GLU A 56 -14.73 -1.21 -34.55
CA GLU A 56 -13.34 -1.17 -34.98
C GLU A 56 -12.40 -0.92 -33.79
N ILE A 57 -12.66 0.11 -32.99
CA ILE A 57 -11.81 0.52 -31.84
C ILE A 57 -11.79 -0.55 -30.75
N VAL A 58 -12.94 -1.08 -30.35
CA VAL A 58 -13.02 -2.06 -29.25
C VAL A 58 -12.28 -3.35 -29.57
N ASN A 59 -12.22 -3.73 -30.85
CA ASN A 59 -11.45 -4.88 -31.29
C ASN A 59 -9.93 -4.59 -31.40
N THR A 60 -9.51 -3.33 -31.34
CA THR A 60 -8.08 -3.00 -31.29
C THR A 60 -7.45 -3.34 -29.93
N PRO A 61 -6.11 -3.45 -29.85
CA PRO A 61 -5.41 -3.60 -28.57
C PRO A 61 -5.48 -2.38 -27.64
N VAL A 62 -5.85 -1.20 -28.15
CA VAL A 62 -5.71 0.09 -27.44
C VAL A 62 -6.38 0.06 -26.07
N THR A 63 -7.65 -0.31 -26.02
CA THR A 63 -8.44 -0.34 -24.79
C THR A 63 -7.88 -1.33 -23.77
N TYR A 64 -7.50 -2.52 -24.24
CA TYR A 64 -6.89 -3.54 -23.40
C TYR A 64 -5.55 -3.08 -22.81
N ASN A 65 -4.70 -2.50 -23.65
CA ASN A 65 -3.39 -1.99 -23.26
C ASN A 65 -3.53 -0.87 -22.22
N ALA A 66 -4.50 0.05 -22.42
CA ALA A 66 -4.79 1.11 -21.46
C ALA A 66 -5.20 0.56 -20.09
N ILE A 67 -6.06 -0.47 -20.04
CA ILE A 67 -6.45 -1.12 -18.78
C ILE A 67 -5.24 -1.74 -18.07
N ILE A 68 -4.44 -2.53 -18.78
CA ILE A 68 -3.26 -3.22 -18.22
C ILE A 68 -2.21 -2.22 -17.70
N ILE A 69 -1.87 -1.21 -18.51
CA ILE A 69 -0.91 -0.17 -18.12
C ILE A 69 -1.43 0.60 -16.90
N SER A 70 -2.72 0.93 -16.87
CA SER A 70 -3.33 1.66 -15.74
C SER A 70 -3.32 0.83 -14.46
N LEU A 71 -3.67 -0.46 -14.53
CA LEU A 71 -3.67 -1.35 -13.37
C LEU A 71 -2.26 -1.53 -12.80
N TYR A 72 -1.30 -1.86 -13.66
CA TYR A 72 0.08 -2.07 -13.23
C TYR A 72 0.72 -0.76 -12.73
N GLY A 73 0.55 0.35 -13.46
CA GLY A 73 1.07 1.65 -13.06
C GLY A 73 0.48 2.16 -11.74
N CYS A 74 -0.82 1.92 -11.50
CA CYS A 74 -1.47 2.21 -10.23
C CYS A 74 -0.82 1.45 -9.07
N TYR A 75 -0.51 0.17 -9.29
CA TYR A 75 0.15 -0.68 -8.30
C TYR A 75 1.61 -0.30 -8.03
N GLU A 76 2.42 -0.16 -9.07
CA GLU A 76 3.83 0.22 -8.96
C GLU A 76 3.97 1.57 -8.25
N SER A 77 3.19 2.57 -8.68
CA SER A 77 3.18 3.88 -8.03
C SER A 77 2.77 3.83 -6.55
N TYR A 78 1.82 2.96 -6.19
CA TYR A 78 1.42 2.80 -4.80
C TYR A 78 2.53 2.18 -3.94
N VAL A 79 3.20 1.15 -4.44
CA VAL A 79 4.34 0.52 -3.77
C VAL A 79 5.48 1.53 -3.55
N ASP A 80 5.82 2.29 -4.59
CA ASP A 80 6.87 3.32 -4.51
C ASP A 80 6.52 4.42 -3.52
N LYS A 81 5.26 4.91 -3.51
CA LYS A 81 4.80 5.90 -2.53
C LYS A 81 4.90 5.39 -1.10
N LEU A 82 4.54 4.13 -0.84
CA LEU A 82 4.67 3.55 0.50
C LEU A 82 6.15 3.47 0.92
N ALA A 83 7.02 3.00 0.02
CA ALA A 83 8.46 2.93 0.25
C ALA A 83 9.07 4.31 0.52
N ASP A 84 8.69 5.32 -0.25
CA ASP A 84 9.17 6.70 -0.08
C ASP A 84 8.78 7.27 1.29
N LEU A 85 7.50 7.08 1.67
CA LEU A 85 7.02 7.48 3.00
C LEU A 85 7.79 6.80 4.13
N LEU A 86 8.15 5.53 3.98
CA LEU A 86 8.94 4.82 4.98
C LEU A 86 10.36 5.37 5.07
N LEU A 87 11.00 5.66 3.94
CA LEU A 87 12.34 6.25 3.91
C LEU A 87 12.36 7.63 4.58
N ASP A 88 11.35 8.46 4.33
CA ASP A 88 11.18 9.74 5.02
C ASP A 88 11.00 9.53 6.52
N HIS A 89 10.13 8.60 6.90
CA HIS A 89 9.87 8.31 8.32
C HIS A 89 11.13 7.81 9.03
N TRP A 90 11.94 6.97 8.39
CA TRP A 90 13.25 6.58 8.91
C TRP A 90 14.14 7.81 9.10
N ALA A 91 14.40 8.58 8.04
CA ALA A 91 15.31 9.72 8.08
C ALA A 91 14.89 10.79 9.09
N SER A 92 13.59 11.00 9.31
CA SER A 92 13.09 11.98 10.28
C SER A 92 13.07 11.49 11.72
N THR A 93 13.12 10.17 11.94
CA THR A 93 12.85 9.57 13.27
C THR A 93 14.11 9.07 13.96
N ILE A 94 15.03 8.46 13.21
CA ILE A 94 16.28 7.95 13.78
C ILE A 94 17.34 9.04 13.85
N LYS A 95 18.19 8.97 14.88
CA LYS A 95 19.20 10.00 15.14
C LYS A 95 20.53 9.74 14.42
N SER A 96 20.77 8.49 14.05
CA SER A 96 22.02 8.03 13.46
C SER A 96 21.74 7.15 12.25
N TYR A 97 22.54 7.34 11.20
CA TYR A 97 22.49 6.48 10.02
C TYR A 97 22.83 5.03 10.40
N GLU A 98 23.69 4.82 11.41
CA GLU A 98 24.01 3.47 11.90
C GLU A 98 22.80 2.67 12.41
N ASP A 99 21.75 3.34 12.90
CA ASP A 99 20.56 2.69 13.43
C ASP A 99 19.67 2.09 12.33
N LEU A 100 19.94 2.41 11.06
CA LEU A 100 19.27 1.77 9.93
C LEU A 100 19.68 0.30 9.77
N SER A 101 18.76 -0.47 9.20
CA SER A 101 19.03 -1.87 8.86
C SER A 101 20.26 -1.99 7.93
N ALA A 102 21.06 -3.04 8.14
CA ALA A 102 22.23 -3.30 7.31
C ALA A 102 21.87 -3.42 5.82
N LYS A 103 20.69 -3.98 5.49
CA LYS A 103 20.20 -4.10 4.11
C LYS A 103 19.98 -2.73 3.47
N LEU A 104 19.30 -1.82 4.18
CA LEU A 104 19.06 -0.46 3.69
C LEU A 104 20.36 0.33 3.54
N LYS A 105 21.28 0.22 4.50
CA LYS A 105 22.61 0.85 4.39
C LYS A 105 23.38 0.33 3.18
N ASN A 106 23.40 -1.00 2.98
CA ASN A 106 24.04 -1.62 1.82
C ASN A 106 23.40 -1.20 0.50
N LYS A 107 22.06 -1.15 0.43
CA LYS A 107 21.34 -0.67 -0.76
C LYS A 107 21.72 0.77 -1.08
N HIS A 108 21.73 1.65 -0.06
CA HIS A 108 22.08 3.06 -0.22
C HIS A 108 23.49 3.22 -0.82
N ILE A 109 24.49 2.57 -0.23
CA ILE A 109 25.88 2.62 -0.71
C ILE A 109 25.98 2.06 -2.13
N LYS A 110 25.40 0.89 -2.39
CA LYS A 110 25.47 0.22 -3.70
C LYS A 110 24.82 1.08 -4.80
N LYS A 111 23.62 1.61 -4.55
CA LYS A 111 22.88 2.41 -5.55
C LYS A 111 23.52 3.78 -5.79
N SER A 112 24.07 4.42 -4.75
CA SER A 112 24.90 5.61 -4.92
C SER A 112 26.13 5.32 -5.79
N GLY A 113 26.84 4.21 -5.55
CA GLY A 113 27.98 3.80 -6.39
C GLY A 113 27.61 3.49 -7.85
N GLU A 114 26.49 2.78 -8.06
CA GLU A 114 25.94 2.50 -9.40
C GLU A 114 25.63 3.79 -10.16
N PHE A 115 25.02 4.77 -9.49
CA PHE A 115 24.73 6.08 -10.05
C PHE A 115 25.99 6.83 -10.45
N LEU A 116 26.98 6.92 -9.55
CA LEU A 116 28.24 7.64 -9.82
C LEU A 116 29.05 7.01 -10.95
N THR A 117 28.94 5.71 -11.15
CA THR A 117 29.63 5.01 -12.25
C THR A 117 28.86 5.12 -13.57
N HIS A 118 27.52 5.10 -13.52
CA HIS A 118 26.67 5.05 -14.71
C HIS A 118 25.46 6.01 -14.61
N PRO A 119 25.67 7.34 -14.50
CA PRO A 119 24.59 8.29 -14.21
C PRO A 119 23.50 8.30 -15.29
N ARG A 120 23.88 8.00 -16.54
CA ARG A 120 22.95 7.90 -17.68
C ARG A 120 21.83 6.86 -17.49
N ARG A 121 22.05 5.81 -16.67
CA ARG A 121 21.01 4.81 -16.35
C ARG A 121 19.89 5.40 -15.49
N PHE A 122 20.15 6.51 -14.83
CA PHE A 122 19.26 7.20 -13.90
C PHE A 122 18.76 8.54 -14.45
N ARG A 123 18.88 8.77 -15.76
CA ARG A 123 18.51 10.05 -16.42
C ARG A 123 17.07 10.50 -16.24
N ASN A 124 16.18 9.59 -15.82
CA ASN A 124 14.77 9.89 -15.57
C ASN A 124 14.52 10.39 -14.13
N TYR A 125 15.57 10.42 -13.30
CA TYR A 125 15.53 10.97 -11.95
C TYR A 125 16.24 12.33 -11.94
N GLU A 126 15.75 13.26 -11.13
CA GLU A 126 16.36 14.58 -10.93
C GLU A 126 17.54 14.49 -9.94
N LEU A 127 18.55 13.69 -10.28
CA LEU A 127 19.70 13.43 -9.43
C LEU A 127 20.93 14.25 -9.87
N ASN A 128 21.68 14.71 -8.88
CA ASN A 128 22.94 15.43 -9.07
C ASN A 128 24.07 14.69 -8.34
N GLU A 129 25.21 14.47 -9.01
CA GLU A 129 26.37 13.78 -8.45
C GLU A 129 26.89 14.41 -7.16
N LYS A 130 26.92 15.74 -7.09
CA LYS A 130 27.33 16.48 -5.89
C LYS A 130 26.41 16.17 -4.71
N ASN A 131 25.10 16.23 -4.91
CA ASN A 131 24.12 15.96 -3.86
C ASN A 131 24.20 14.50 -3.39
N VAL A 132 24.37 13.55 -4.32
CA VAL A 132 24.49 12.13 -3.98
C VAL A 132 25.73 11.87 -3.11
N ILE A 133 26.86 12.47 -3.46
CA ILE A 133 28.11 12.37 -2.68
C ILE A 133 27.96 13.02 -1.31
N GLU A 134 27.39 14.22 -1.26
CA GLU A 134 27.17 14.98 -0.02
C GLU A 134 26.26 14.21 0.96
N ASN A 135 25.12 13.71 0.48
CA ASN A 135 24.22 12.87 1.26
C ASN A 135 24.93 11.62 1.79
N LEU A 136 25.69 10.92 0.94
CA LEU A 136 26.42 9.72 1.35
C LEU A 136 27.50 10.05 2.39
N TYR A 137 28.21 11.17 2.23
CA TYR A 137 29.20 11.65 3.21
C TYR A 137 28.56 11.92 4.58
N PHE A 138 27.42 12.61 4.63
CA PHE A 138 26.71 12.88 5.88
C PHE A 138 26.21 11.60 6.54
N CYS A 139 25.66 10.65 5.76
CA CYS A 139 25.25 9.34 6.26
C CYS A 139 26.43 8.57 6.87
N LEU A 140 27.54 8.43 6.13
CA LEU A 140 28.68 7.60 6.55
C LEU A 140 29.46 8.19 7.73
N ASN A 141 29.41 9.51 7.94
CA ASN A 141 30.01 10.18 9.09
C ASN A 141 29.06 10.33 10.28
N ASN A 142 27.85 9.77 10.20
CA ASN A 142 26.84 9.81 11.27
C ASN A 142 26.49 11.23 11.73
N GLU A 143 26.34 12.12 10.76
CA GLU A 143 25.92 13.49 11.02
C GLU A 143 24.42 13.52 11.38
N LYS A 144 24.05 14.35 12.36
CA LYS A 144 22.70 14.33 12.98
C LYS A 144 21.55 14.60 12.01
N ASN A 145 21.82 15.25 10.88
CA ASN A 145 20.84 15.65 9.88
C ASN A 145 21.20 15.03 8.52
N PHE A 146 21.41 13.72 8.49
CA PHE A 146 21.68 13.02 7.24
C PHE A 146 20.42 12.97 6.35
N THR A 147 20.63 12.92 5.04
CA THR A 147 19.56 12.75 4.05
C THR A 147 19.86 11.50 3.23
N LEU A 148 18.85 10.67 3.00
CA LEU A 148 18.98 9.49 2.14
C LEU A 148 18.84 9.89 0.67
N ASN A 149 19.60 9.23 -0.20
CA ASN A 149 19.39 9.31 -1.65
C ASN A 149 18.15 8.47 -2.05
N LYS A 150 16.96 8.98 -1.71
CA LYS A 150 15.70 8.22 -1.80
C LYS A 150 15.39 7.77 -3.22
N GLU A 151 15.58 8.60 -4.25
CA GLU A 151 15.28 8.19 -5.63
C GLU A 151 16.08 6.95 -6.04
N LEU A 152 17.33 6.85 -5.56
CA LEU A 152 18.17 5.68 -5.81
C LEU A 152 17.70 4.46 -5.02
N LEU A 153 17.21 4.64 -3.80
CA LEU A 153 16.69 3.57 -2.94
C LEU A 153 15.36 3.01 -3.44
N LEU A 154 14.54 3.82 -4.09
CA LEU A 154 13.28 3.40 -4.71
C LEU A 154 13.49 2.57 -5.99
N THR A 155 14.70 2.56 -6.55
CA THR A 155 14.97 1.73 -7.73
C THR A 155 14.86 0.23 -7.40
N HIS A 156 14.12 -0.48 -8.24
CA HIS A 156 13.99 -1.94 -8.23
C HIS A 156 14.24 -2.51 -9.63
N SER A 157 14.68 -3.77 -9.71
CA SER A 157 14.94 -4.42 -10.99
C SER A 157 13.68 -5.05 -11.57
N GLY A 158 13.34 -4.69 -12.80
CA GLY A 158 12.23 -5.30 -13.52
C GLY A 158 10.87 -4.96 -12.91
N ASN A 159 9.86 -5.73 -13.31
CA ASN A 159 8.49 -5.52 -12.83
C ASN A 159 8.32 -6.07 -11.42
N LEU A 160 7.49 -5.42 -10.63
CA LEU A 160 7.21 -5.77 -9.23
C LEU A 160 6.32 -7.03 -9.10
N GLY A 161 6.87 -8.19 -9.48
CA GLY A 161 6.34 -9.49 -9.07
C GLY A 161 6.41 -9.68 -7.57
N ILE A 162 5.77 -10.73 -7.04
CA ILE A 162 5.80 -10.97 -5.59
C ILE A 162 7.23 -11.11 -5.07
N ASP A 163 8.10 -11.81 -5.80
CA ASP A 163 9.49 -11.98 -5.38
C ASP A 163 10.27 -10.67 -5.44
N GLN A 164 10.10 -9.88 -6.51
CA GLN A 164 10.74 -8.56 -6.64
C GLN A 164 10.22 -7.58 -5.58
N LEU A 165 8.93 -7.62 -5.25
CA LEU A 165 8.32 -6.84 -4.17
C LEU A 165 8.93 -7.20 -2.82
N LEU A 166 9.06 -8.50 -2.53
CA LEU A 166 9.62 -8.99 -1.27
C LEU A 166 11.11 -8.66 -1.14
N GLU A 167 11.88 -8.80 -2.22
CA GLU A 167 13.29 -8.38 -2.28
C GLU A 167 13.40 -6.87 -2.08
N PHE A 168 12.60 -6.08 -2.80
CA PHE A 168 12.57 -4.64 -2.68
C PHE A 168 12.30 -4.17 -1.25
N PHE A 169 11.29 -4.74 -0.58
CA PHE A 169 10.98 -4.43 0.81
C PHE A 169 12.06 -4.90 1.77
N SER A 170 12.64 -6.08 1.54
CA SER A 170 13.75 -6.55 2.37
C SER A 170 14.97 -5.64 2.28
N ASP A 171 15.30 -5.15 1.07
CA ASP A 171 16.35 -4.17 0.85
C ASP A 171 16.08 -2.83 1.54
N LEU A 172 14.82 -2.49 1.80
CA LEU A 172 14.42 -1.31 2.58
C LEU A 172 14.35 -1.57 4.09
N GLY A 173 14.70 -2.79 4.53
CA GLY A 173 14.69 -3.19 5.94
C GLY A 173 13.36 -3.75 6.45
N LEU A 174 12.37 -3.97 5.59
CA LEU A 174 11.14 -4.68 5.97
C LEU A 174 11.33 -6.18 5.77
N ASP A 175 11.73 -6.87 6.83
CA ASP A 175 11.91 -8.31 6.80
C ASP A 175 10.59 -9.08 7.01
N ASN A 176 10.59 -10.33 6.57
CA ASN A 176 9.48 -11.30 6.72
C ASN A 176 8.14 -10.85 6.11
N CYS A 177 8.15 -9.95 5.12
CA CYS A 177 6.95 -9.44 4.46
C CYS A 177 6.05 -10.56 3.90
N LYS A 178 6.61 -11.64 3.34
CA LYS A 178 5.81 -12.77 2.85
C LYS A 178 4.94 -13.37 3.96
N SER A 179 5.54 -13.66 5.11
CA SER A 179 4.81 -14.18 6.27
C SER A 179 3.78 -13.17 6.77
N LYS A 180 4.13 -11.87 6.79
CA LYS A 180 3.19 -10.81 7.19
C LYS A 180 1.98 -10.72 6.25
N ILE A 181 2.18 -10.88 4.93
CA ILE A 181 1.10 -10.90 3.94
C ILE A 181 0.19 -12.12 4.18
N LEU A 182 0.78 -13.32 4.22
CA LEU A 182 0.04 -14.58 4.29
C LEU A 182 -0.74 -14.76 5.61
N SER A 183 -0.25 -14.18 6.71
CA SER A 183 -0.94 -14.19 8.01
C SER A 183 -1.89 -13.01 8.24
N ASN A 184 -1.95 -12.04 7.31
CA ASN A 184 -2.84 -10.91 7.43
C ASN A 184 -4.30 -11.36 7.28
N THR A 185 -5.18 -10.88 8.17
CA THR A 185 -6.60 -11.27 8.19
C THR A 185 -7.31 -10.95 6.87
N LYS A 186 -6.97 -9.85 6.20
CA LYS A 186 -7.57 -9.46 4.92
C LYS A 186 -7.15 -10.39 3.78
N TYR A 187 -5.92 -10.90 3.81
CA TYR A 187 -5.46 -11.91 2.85
C TYR A 187 -6.17 -13.25 3.10
N ILE A 188 -6.26 -13.68 4.36
CA ILE A 188 -6.99 -14.90 4.74
C ILE A 188 -8.46 -14.82 4.31
N GLU A 189 -9.12 -13.69 4.56
CA GLU A 189 -10.51 -13.44 4.15
C GLU A 189 -10.68 -13.50 2.63
N PHE A 190 -9.76 -12.90 1.87
CA PHE A 190 -9.75 -13.00 0.41
C PHE A 190 -9.64 -14.45 -0.06
N ILE A 191 -8.78 -15.27 0.55
CA ILE A 191 -8.67 -16.71 0.23
C ILE A 191 -9.95 -17.47 0.61
N CYS A 192 -10.56 -17.16 1.76
CA CYS A 192 -11.85 -17.74 2.16
C CYS A 192 -12.92 -17.48 1.11
N ASN A 193 -13.03 -16.24 0.63
CA ASN A 193 -14.02 -15.84 -0.37
C ASN A 193 -13.71 -16.44 -1.75
N LYS A 194 -12.45 -16.42 -2.17
CA LYS A 194 -12.00 -16.92 -3.49
C LYS A 194 -12.28 -18.42 -3.67
N TYR A 195 -12.14 -19.21 -2.60
CA TYR A 195 -12.28 -20.66 -2.65
C TYR A 195 -13.46 -21.19 -1.82
N GLU A 196 -14.36 -20.30 -1.39
CA GLU A 196 -15.57 -20.62 -0.61
C GLU A 196 -15.29 -21.54 0.59
N MET A 197 -14.30 -21.19 1.41
CA MET A 197 -13.82 -22.03 2.51
C MET A 197 -13.78 -21.31 3.86
N SER A 198 -13.77 -22.07 4.95
CA SER A 198 -13.65 -21.54 6.31
C SER A 198 -12.26 -20.95 6.58
N GLN A 199 -12.14 -20.07 7.58
CA GLN A 199 -10.85 -19.47 7.95
C GLN A 199 -9.76 -20.50 8.28
N ASP A 200 -10.10 -21.58 8.99
CA ASP A 200 -9.13 -22.62 9.34
C ASP A 200 -8.69 -23.42 8.12
N SER A 201 -9.62 -23.68 7.18
CA SER A 201 -9.30 -24.30 5.90
C SER A 201 -8.41 -23.39 5.05
N ALA A 202 -8.66 -22.08 5.04
CA ALA A 202 -7.85 -21.10 4.33
C ALA A 202 -6.43 -21.01 4.90
N ARG A 203 -6.27 -20.99 6.22
CA ARG A 203 -4.95 -21.01 6.86
C ARG A 203 -4.17 -22.27 6.47
N ASN A 204 -4.82 -23.44 6.56
CA ASN A 204 -4.20 -24.71 6.17
C ASN A 204 -3.83 -24.74 4.67
N PHE A 205 -4.69 -24.22 3.80
CA PHE A 205 -4.42 -24.08 2.38
C PHE A 205 -3.19 -23.20 2.14
N ILE A 206 -3.15 -22.00 2.73
CA ILE A 206 -2.04 -21.06 2.61
C ILE A 206 -0.74 -21.69 3.10
N ASP A 207 -0.75 -22.32 4.27
CA ASP A 207 0.43 -22.97 4.85
C ASP A 207 0.94 -24.11 3.96
N SER A 208 0.02 -24.94 3.44
CA SER A 208 0.38 -26.04 2.54
C SER A 208 1.05 -25.54 1.26
N LYS A 209 0.50 -24.47 0.67
CA LYS A 209 1.01 -23.86 -0.56
C LYS A 209 2.31 -23.10 -0.37
N ASN A 210 2.45 -22.40 0.75
CA ASN A 210 3.69 -21.72 1.09
C ASN A 210 4.85 -22.72 1.30
N LYS A 211 4.59 -23.87 1.95
CA LYS A 211 5.59 -24.95 2.12
C LYS A 211 6.01 -25.58 0.80
N GLN A 212 5.11 -25.67 -0.16
CA GLN A 212 5.38 -26.18 -1.50
C GLN A 212 6.09 -25.16 -2.41
N ALA A 213 6.37 -23.94 -1.90
CA ALA A 213 6.81 -22.81 -2.72
C ALA A 213 5.90 -22.59 -3.96
N ASP A 214 4.59 -22.83 -3.78
CA ASP A 214 3.62 -22.76 -4.87
C ASP A 214 3.26 -21.28 -5.12
N ASN A 215 3.49 -20.82 -6.35
CA ASN A 215 3.22 -19.45 -6.77
C ASN A 215 1.72 -19.12 -6.85
N LYS A 216 0.83 -20.13 -6.69
CA LYS A 216 -0.63 -19.97 -6.70
C LYS A 216 -1.20 -18.98 -5.68
N LEU A 217 -0.43 -18.65 -4.65
CA LEU A 217 -0.80 -17.65 -3.64
C LEU A 217 -0.86 -16.22 -4.22
N PHE A 218 -0.22 -15.97 -5.36
CA PHE A 218 -0.10 -14.66 -5.98
C PHE A 218 -0.32 -14.71 -7.50
N ASP A 219 -1.15 -15.65 -7.97
CA ASP A 219 -1.43 -15.86 -9.40
C ASP A 219 -1.99 -14.60 -10.07
N GLU A 220 -2.86 -13.86 -9.39
CA GLU A 220 -3.44 -12.62 -9.93
C GLU A 220 -2.36 -11.57 -10.24
N LEU A 221 -1.37 -11.40 -9.35
CA LEU A 221 -0.25 -10.49 -9.58
C LEU A 221 0.63 -10.99 -10.73
N SER A 222 0.93 -12.28 -10.72
CA SER A 222 1.75 -12.93 -11.76
C SER A 222 1.11 -12.76 -13.14
N LEU A 223 -0.21 -12.95 -13.22
CA LEU A 223 -1.00 -12.79 -14.42
C LEU A 223 -1.03 -11.33 -14.89
N LEU A 224 -1.21 -10.37 -13.99
CA LEU A 224 -1.16 -8.94 -14.33
C LEU A 224 0.20 -8.56 -14.95
N ILE A 225 1.29 -9.04 -14.37
CA ILE A 225 2.66 -8.76 -14.83
C ILE A 225 2.94 -9.43 -16.17
N GLU A 226 2.50 -10.66 -16.36
CA GLU A 226 2.61 -11.36 -17.63
C GLU A 226 1.91 -10.56 -18.74
N GLN A 227 0.68 -10.10 -18.48
CA GLN A 227 -0.07 -9.29 -19.45
C GLN A 227 0.58 -7.93 -19.68
N ARG A 228 1.11 -7.27 -18.64
CA ARG A 228 1.88 -6.03 -18.79
C ARG A 228 3.11 -6.22 -19.67
N ASN A 229 3.84 -7.32 -19.51
CA ASN A 229 4.98 -7.65 -20.36
C ASN A 229 4.57 -7.89 -21.81
N LYS A 230 3.46 -8.59 -22.05
CA LYS A 230 2.92 -8.78 -23.40
C LYS A 230 2.55 -7.44 -24.05
N VAL A 231 1.87 -6.56 -23.33
CA VAL A 231 1.51 -5.21 -23.81
C VAL A 231 2.73 -4.35 -24.09
N ALA A 232 3.78 -4.43 -23.28
CA ALA A 232 5.00 -3.65 -23.44
C ALA A 232 5.87 -4.12 -24.62
N HIS A 233 5.89 -5.42 -24.91
CA HIS A 233 6.74 -6.03 -25.95
C HIS A 233 6.00 -6.34 -27.26
N GLY A 234 4.68 -6.33 -27.27
CA GLY A 234 3.87 -6.70 -28.43
C GLY A 234 2.63 -5.82 -28.59
N TRP A 235 2.33 -5.47 -29.84
CA TRP A 235 1.14 -4.67 -30.18
C TRP A 235 -0.15 -5.50 -30.05
N CYS A 236 -0.14 -6.75 -30.52
CA CYS A 236 -1.27 -7.67 -30.41
C CYS A 236 -1.01 -8.71 -29.31
N VAL A 237 -1.94 -8.79 -28.36
CA VAL A 237 -1.98 -9.84 -27.34
C VAL A 237 -3.08 -10.82 -27.76
N ASP A 238 -2.71 -12.04 -28.18
CA ASP A 238 -3.66 -13.06 -28.66
C ASP A 238 -4.49 -13.68 -27.53
N ASN A 239 -3.98 -13.65 -26.29
CA ASN A 239 -4.64 -14.21 -25.09
C ASN A 239 -5.01 -13.11 -24.09
N ARG A 240 -5.89 -12.20 -24.51
CA ARG A 240 -6.40 -11.11 -23.65
C ARG A 240 -7.28 -11.68 -22.54
N LEU A 241 -7.15 -11.07 -21.36
CA LEU A 241 -8.08 -11.31 -20.27
C LEU A 241 -9.46 -10.71 -20.59
N SER A 242 -10.52 -11.42 -20.22
CA SER A 242 -11.88 -10.89 -20.29
C SER A 242 -12.09 -9.80 -19.23
N TYR A 243 -13.07 -8.93 -19.47
CA TYR A 243 -13.47 -7.91 -18.49
C TYR A 243 -13.88 -8.51 -17.13
N ASN A 244 -14.57 -9.65 -17.13
CA ASN A 244 -14.86 -10.40 -15.90
C ASN A 244 -13.57 -10.87 -15.19
N SER A 245 -12.53 -11.28 -15.91
CA SER A 245 -11.25 -11.64 -15.27
C SER A 245 -10.63 -10.47 -14.52
N PHE A 246 -10.78 -9.24 -15.02
CA PHE A 246 -10.32 -8.06 -14.30
C PHE A 246 -11.18 -7.76 -13.06
N LYS A 247 -12.50 -7.68 -13.23
CA LYS A 247 -13.45 -7.31 -12.16
C LYS A 247 -13.52 -8.35 -11.04
N ASP A 248 -13.49 -9.63 -11.38
CA ASP A 248 -13.79 -10.70 -10.43
C ASP A 248 -12.51 -11.29 -9.80
N LYS A 249 -11.33 -11.05 -10.41
CA LYS A 249 -10.07 -11.63 -9.96
C LYS A 249 -8.99 -10.59 -9.70
N ILE A 250 -8.55 -9.89 -10.75
CA ILE A 250 -7.38 -9.00 -10.66
C ILE A 250 -7.65 -7.82 -9.72
N ILE A 251 -8.68 -7.02 -9.98
CA ILE A 251 -8.98 -5.81 -9.19
C ILE A 251 -9.27 -6.13 -7.71
N PRO A 252 -10.09 -7.16 -7.37
CA PRO A 252 -10.29 -7.57 -5.98
C PRO A 252 -8.99 -7.97 -5.28
N PHE A 253 -8.14 -8.74 -5.96
CA PHE A 253 -6.83 -9.09 -5.44
C PHE A 253 -5.96 -7.85 -5.21
N MET A 254 -5.90 -6.91 -6.16
CA MET A 254 -5.11 -5.68 -6.02
C MET A 254 -5.61 -4.81 -4.87
N LYS A 255 -6.94 -4.66 -4.71
CA LYS A 255 -7.56 -3.96 -3.56
C LYS A 255 -7.14 -4.60 -2.24
N MET A 256 -7.21 -5.93 -2.14
CA MET A 256 -6.78 -6.67 -0.96
C MET A 256 -5.28 -6.48 -0.70
N LEU A 257 -4.43 -6.69 -1.70
CA LEU A 257 -2.99 -6.57 -1.57
C LEU A 257 -2.62 -5.15 -1.10
N GLY A 258 -3.23 -4.12 -1.69
CA GLY A 258 -2.98 -2.74 -1.28
C GLY A 258 -3.33 -2.45 0.18
N CYS A 259 -4.43 -3.02 0.69
CA CYS A 259 -4.79 -2.95 2.10
C CYS A 259 -3.80 -3.68 3.00
N VAL A 260 -3.36 -4.88 2.61
CA VAL A 260 -2.38 -5.67 3.37
C VAL A 260 -1.03 -4.95 3.41
N LEU A 261 -0.59 -4.36 2.31
CA LEU A 261 0.64 -3.56 2.26
C LEU A 261 0.56 -2.33 3.16
N SER A 262 -0.57 -1.60 3.15
CA SER A 262 -0.80 -0.51 4.10
C SER A 262 -0.65 -0.97 5.54
N ASP A 263 -1.26 -2.11 5.92
CA ASP A 263 -1.15 -2.61 7.30
C ASP A 263 0.30 -2.95 7.69
N ILE A 264 1.08 -3.51 6.76
CA ILE A 264 2.50 -3.85 6.98
C ILE A 264 3.34 -2.60 7.18
N PHE A 265 3.12 -1.58 6.36
CA PHE A 265 3.84 -0.30 6.48
C PHE A 265 3.41 0.47 7.74
N ASP A 266 2.13 0.47 8.10
CA ASP A 266 1.65 1.07 9.34
C ASP A 266 2.31 0.39 10.57
N GLU A 267 2.40 -0.94 10.58
CA GLU A 267 3.11 -1.69 11.62
C GLU A 267 4.60 -1.31 11.68
N GLU A 268 5.26 -1.18 10.53
CA GLU A 268 6.67 -0.81 10.47
C GLU A 268 6.93 0.62 10.97
N PHE A 269 6.04 1.57 10.67
CA PHE A 269 6.15 2.94 11.19
C PHE A 269 6.18 2.97 12.72
N VAL A 270 5.36 2.14 13.37
CA VAL A 270 5.36 2.01 14.83
C VAL A 270 6.64 1.34 15.32
N ASN A 271 7.15 0.35 14.59
CA ASN A 271 8.44 -0.27 14.91
C ASN A 271 9.59 0.74 14.86
N VAL A 272 9.61 1.65 13.88
CA VAL A 272 10.61 2.73 13.81
C VAL A 272 10.53 3.64 15.03
N LEU A 273 9.33 4.08 15.43
CA LEU A 273 9.13 4.90 16.63
C LEU A 273 9.64 4.20 17.89
N ARG A 274 9.39 2.88 17.98
CA ARG A 274 9.88 2.05 19.09
C ARG A 274 11.40 1.99 19.12
N GLN A 275 12.04 1.74 17.98
CA GLN A 275 13.50 1.67 17.87
C GLN A 275 14.17 3.00 18.25
N ALA A 276 13.54 4.11 17.90
CA ALA A 276 13.99 5.45 18.28
C ALA A 276 13.66 5.86 19.74
N ASN A 277 13.05 4.96 20.53
CA ASN A 277 12.58 5.23 21.89
C ASN A 277 11.61 6.42 21.99
N LEU A 278 10.74 6.59 20.99
CA LEU A 278 9.71 7.64 20.93
C LEU A 278 8.32 7.15 21.32
N LEU A 279 8.19 5.91 21.81
CA LEU A 279 6.92 5.40 22.34
C LEU A 279 6.92 5.49 23.87
N TYR A 280 6.17 6.45 24.39
CA TYR A 280 5.98 6.65 25.83
C TYR A 280 4.76 5.88 26.32
N LYS A 281 4.94 5.10 27.38
CA LYS A 281 3.88 4.25 27.93
C LYS A 281 2.90 5.07 28.78
N PHE A 282 1.61 4.92 28.53
CA PHE A 282 0.59 5.38 29.45
C PHE A 282 0.59 4.53 30.74
N ASP A 283 -0.10 4.99 31.79
CA ASP A 283 -0.41 4.11 32.91
C ASP A 283 -1.47 3.07 32.54
N LYS A 284 -1.81 2.19 33.47
CA LYS A 284 -2.90 1.23 33.24
C LYS A 284 -4.19 2.00 32.90
N PRO A 285 -4.98 1.51 31.92
CA PRO A 285 -6.29 2.09 31.63
C PRO A 285 -7.13 2.20 32.90
N ILE A 286 -7.77 3.36 33.09
CA ILE A 286 -8.78 3.55 34.14
C ILE A 286 -9.98 2.64 33.83
N LYS A 287 -10.38 2.61 32.55
CA LYS A 287 -11.46 1.77 32.04
C LYS A 287 -11.38 1.64 30.52
N VAL A 288 -11.90 0.55 29.98
CA VAL A 288 -12.24 0.43 28.55
C VAL A 288 -13.76 0.25 28.44
N ILE A 289 -14.41 1.11 27.64
CA ILE A 289 -15.87 1.08 27.45
C ILE A 289 -16.16 0.66 26.01
N ASN A 290 -17.08 -0.30 25.86
CA ASN A 290 -17.54 -0.82 24.57
C ASN A 290 -16.41 -1.27 23.62
N LYS A 291 -15.24 -1.65 24.18
CA LYS A 291 -14.02 -1.99 23.44
C LYS A 291 -13.51 -0.89 22.49
N ARG A 292 -14.02 0.34 22.58
CA ARG A 292 -13.68 1.43 21.64
C ARG A 292 -13.27 2.71 22.33
N ILE A 293 -13.63 2.88 23.60
CA ILE A 293 -13.32 4.07 24.37
C ILE A 293 -12.30 3.70 25.45
N LEU A 294 -11.11 4.25 25.33
CA LEU A 294 -10.04 4.15 26.32
C LEU A 294 -10.15 5.31 27.31
N CYS A 295 -10.41 5.02 28.58
CA CYS A 295 -10.32 5.99 29.67
C CYS A 295 -8.93 5.89 30.31
N ILE A 296 -8.14 6.96 30.25
CA ILE A 296 -6.75 6.95 30.70
C ILE A 296 -6.31 8.34 31.16
N ASN A 297 -5.26 8.40 31.98
CA ASN A 297 -4.62 9.67 32.30
C ASN A 297 -3.67 10.06 31.15
N SER A 298 -3.84 11.28 30.63
CA SER A 298 -3.08 11.79 29.48
C SER A 298 -1.59 11.98 29.76
N LYS A 299 -1.16 12.06 31.03
CA LYS A 299 0.21 12.44 31.41
C LYS A 299 0.67 13.71 30.68
N THR A 300 1.74 13.59 29.91
CA THR A 300 2.32 14.64 29.06
C THR A 300 1.96 14.45 27.59
N ALA A 301 1.05 13.52 27.26
CA ALA A 301 0.67 13.24 25.88
C ALA A 301 -0.05 14.44 25.27
N ASN A 302 0.35 14.78 24.04
CA ASN A 302 -0.37 15.73 23.20
C ASN A 302 -1.25 14.93 22.24
N LEU A 303 -2.56 14.96 22.46
CA LEU A 303 -3.54 14.17 21.72
C LEU A 303 -4.46 15.08 20.94
N LYS A 304 -4.82 14.68 19.72
CA LYS A 304 -5.79 15.40 18.90
C LYS A 304 -6.68 14.42 18.16
N THR A 305 -7.89 14.86 17.82
CA THR A 305 -8.76 14.12 16.90
C THR A 305 -8.05 13.92 15.56
N ASN A 306 -8.21 12.74 14.96
CA ASN A 306 -7.43 12.23 13.82
C ASN A 306 -5.91 12.08 14.07
N GLY A 307 -5.48 12.20 15.33
CA GLY A 307 -4.15 11.78 15.78
C GLY A 307 -4.09 10.27 16.02
N TYR A 308 -2.96 9.81 16.54
CA TYR A 308 -2.74 8.39 16.80
C TYR A 308 -2.28 8.15 18.23
N ILE A 309 -2.76 7.04 18.81
CA ILE A 309 -2.09 6.36 19.92
C ILE A 309 -1.68 4.97 19.47
N TYR A 310 -0.87 4.29 20.27
CA TYR A 310 -0.34 2.98 19.92
C TYR A 310 -0.68 1.96 20.99
N VAL A 311 -0.77 0.71 20.57
CA VAL A 311 -1.04 -0.39 21.50
C VAL A 311 -0.16 -1.59 21.19
N TYR A 312 0.31 -2.27 22.23
CA TYR A 312 0.91 -3.59 22.13
C TYR A 312 -0.08 -4.63 22.66
N ASN A 313 -0.49 -5.55 21.80
CA ASN A 313 -1.50 -6.57 22.13
C ASN A 313 -0.91 -7.90 22.63
N GLY A 314 0.39 -7.93 22.95
CA GLY A 314 1.13 -9.14 23.31
C GLY A 314 1.78 -9.85 22.13
N LYS A 315 1.45 -9.50 20.88
CA LYS A 315 2.06 -10.05 19.66
C LYS A 315 2.72 -8.99 18.80
N LYS A 316 2.05 -7.85 18.62
CA LYS A 316 2.53 -6.77 17.77
C LYS A 316 2.04 -5.41 18.21
N TYR A 317 2.69 -4.39 17.69
CA TYR A 317 2.25 -3.01 17.81
C TYR A 317 1.17 -2.70 16.77
N ILE A 318 0.20 -1.88 17.16
CA ILE A 318 -0.91 -1.44 16.32
C ILE A 318 -1.11 0.06 16.55
N SER A 319 -1.26 0.82 15.47
CA SER A 319 -1.68 2.21 15.51
C SER A 319 -3.21 2.29 15.64
N LEU A 320 -3.69 3.13 16.55
CA LEU A 320 -5.10 3.41 16.76
C LEU A 320 -5.36 4.87 16.37
N ASN A 321 -6.26 5.10 15.42
CA ASN A 321 -6.68 6.46 15.08
C ASN A 321 -7.65 6.97 16.13
N ILE A 322 -7.43 8.20 16.60
CA ILE A 322 -8.30 8.88 17.55
C ILE A 322 -9.51 9.44 16.79
N ILE A 323 -10.69 8.87 17.03
CA ILE A 323 -11.96 9.30 16.44
C ILE A 323 -12.53 10.49 17.20
N GLU A 324 -12.49 10.43 18.53
CA GLU A 324 -13.02 11.48 19.39
C GLU A 324 -12.25 11.54 20.72
N LEU A 325 -12.12 12.75 21.27
CA LEU A 325 -11.61 13.00 22.61
C LEU A 325 -12.71 13.62 23.48
N GLN A 326 -12.82 13.14 24.71
CA GLN A 326 -13.71 13.70 25.72
C GLN A 326 -12.99 13.94 27.04
N GLN A 327 -13.27 15.09 27.64
CA GLN A 327 -12.86 15.43 29.00
C GLN A 327 -14.11 15.82 29.80
N ASN A 328 -14.34 15.19 30.95
CA ASN A 328 -15.53 15.44 31.78
C ASN A 328 -16.85 15.39 31.00
N ARG A 329 -16.97 14.45 30.04
CA ARG A 329 -18.11 14.28 29.12
C ARG A 329 -18.32 15.41 28.11
N THR A 330 -17.38 16.33 27.99
CA THR A 330 -17.36 17.36 26.95
C THR A 330 -16.38 16.94 25.86
N LYS A 331 -16.84 16.98 24.61
CA LYS A 331 -16.00 16.74 23.45
C LYS A 331 -14.97 17.86 23.30
N VAL A 332 -13.72 17.46 23.03
CA VAL A 332 -12.60 18.37 22.79
C VAL A 332 -11.87 17.97 21.51
N GLU A 333 -11.22 18.92 20.86
CA GLU A 333 -10.46 18.64 19.63
C GLU A 333 -9.02 18.22 19.93
N GLU A 334 -8.45 18.72 21.03
CA GLU A 334 -7.06 18.53 21.42
C GLU A 334 -6.91 18.50 22.95
N ILE A 335 -5.97 17.68 23.44
CA ILE A 335 -5.47 17.65 24.81
C ILE A 335 -3.98 17.99 24.74
N ARG A 336 -3.56 19.05 25.44
CA ARG A 336 -2.17 19.51 25.48
C ARG A 336 -1.53 19.19 26.83
N GLY A 337 -1.15 17.92 27.00
CA GLY A 337 -0.55 17.44 28.24
C GLY A 337 -1.34 17.79 29.50
N GLY A 338 -0.66 17.75 30.64
CA GLY A 338 -1.25 17.97 31.96
C GLY A 338 -2.04 16.75 32.39
N ASN A 339 -1.59 16.09 33.46
CA ASN A 339 -2.14 14.85 34.02
C ASN A 339 -3.66 14.91 34.20
N GLN A 340 -4.42 14.54 33.17
CA GLN A 340 -5.86 14.69 33.10
C GLN A 340 -6.49 13.38 32.65
N ASP A 341 -7.61 13.01 33.26
CA ASP A 341 -8.36 11.83 32.88
C ASP A 341 -9.22 12.15 31.66
N ILE A 342 -9.03 11.36 30.61
CA ILE A 342 -9.66 11.58 29.30
C ILE A 342 -10.28 10.28 28.78
N GLY A 343 -11.34 10.41 28.01
CA GLY A 343 -11.89 9.36 27.16
C GLY A 343 -11.41 9.53 25.72
N ILE A 344 -10.84 8.48 25.15
CA ILE A 344 -10.34 8.44 23.77
C ILE A 344 -11.12 7.38 23.02
N GLU A 345 -11.95 7.78 22.06
CA GLU A 345 -12.57 6.83 21.13
C GLU A 345 -11.60 6.50 19.99
N VAL A 346 -11.43 5.21 19.71
CA VAL A 346 -10.50 4.70 18.68
C VAL A 346 -11.20 3.90 17.58
N ASP A 347 -10.51 3.74 16.45
CA ASP A 347 -11.01 3.09 15.24
C ASP A 347 -10.92 1.56 15.23
N VAL A 348 -10.28 0.95 16.23
CA VAL A 348 -10.12 -0.51 16.37
C VAL A 348 -10.56 -0.97 17.77
N ASP A 349 -11.08 -2.19 17.86
CA ASP A 349 -11.42 -2.82 19.14
C ASP A 349 -10.17 -3.00 20.03
N ILE A 350 -10.27 -2.55 21.28
CA ILE A 350 -9.22 -2.58 22.30
C ILE A 350 -9.63 -3.39 23.52
N LYS A 351 -8.63 -3.87 24.26
CA LYS A 351 -8.78 -4.57 25.53
C LYS A 351 -8.08 -3.82 26.66
N ASP A 352 -8.63 -3.95 27.87
CA ASP A 352 -8.10 -3.36 29.10
C ASP A 352 -6.72 -3.91 29.50
N ASN A 353 -6.44 -5.17 29.15
CA ASN A 353 -5.18 -5.84 29.44
C ASN A 353 -4.05 -5.54 28.43
N TRP A 354 -4.27 -4.66 27.47
CA TRP A 354 -3.25 -4.23 26.51
C TRP A 354 -2.40 -3.06 27.05
N GLU A 355 -1.22 -2.88 26.46
CA GLU A 355 -0.33 -1.78 26.82
C GLU A 355 -0.47 -0.63 25.83
N PHE A 356 -0.78 0.58 26.33
CA PHE A 356 -1.04 1.75 25.50
C PHE A 356 0.14 2.72 25.55
N PHE A 357 0.43 3.36 24.41
CA PHE A 357 1.54 4.28 24.22
C PHE A 357 1.12 5.52 23.43
N TYR A 358 1.90 6.59 23.58
CA TYR A 358 1.84 7.83 22.81
C TYR A 358 3.25 8.22 22.33
N THR A 359 3.32 9.21 21.46
CA THR A 359 4.57 9.84 20.99
C THR A 359 4.75 11.22 21.56
#